data_AF-A0A8T3WU68-F1
#
_entry.id   AF-A0A8T3WU68-F1
#
_cell.length_a   1.000
_cell.length_b   1.000
_cell.length_c   1.000
_cell.angle_alpha   90.00
_cell.angle_beta   90.00
_cell.angle_gamma   90.00
#
_symmetry.space_group_name_H-M   'P 1'
#
loop_
_entity.id
_entity.type
_entity.pdbx_description
1 polymer ?
#
loop_
_entity_poly.entity_id
_entity_poly.type
_entity_poly.pdbx_seq_one_letter_code
_entity_poly.pdbx_strand_id
1 'polypeptide(L)'
;MTIPQPTKKDIIAINQSIGEQGTLHNQGSIDFALSQAKGKKAWLQELSYFVRSLLVDHAFHDGNKRTALVLVITYLEDRDLDYDKDYLLRAIWKISKNNISSINRIMGAIKGGIVFRKG
;
A
#
# COMPACT_ATOMS: atom_id res chain seq x y z
N MET A 1 -14.83 7.12 12.81
CA MET A 1 -14.00 8.26 12.35
C MET A 1 -13.38 7.86 11.02
N THR A 2 -13.75 8.52 9.91
CA THR A 2 -13.07 8.27 8.63
C THR A 2 -11.70 8.95 8.68
N ILE A 3 -10.64 8.15 8.63
CA ILE A 3 -9.25 8.61 8.66
C ILE A 3 -8.97 9.38 7.37
N PRO A 4 -8.26 10.54 7.44
CA PRO A 4 -7.90 11.27 6.24
C PRO A 4 -7.08 10.39 5.30
N GLN A 5 -7.42 10.40 4.02
CA GLN A 5 -6.67 9.69 3.00
C GLN A 5 -5.23 10.22 2.96
N PRO A 6 -4.21 9.35 2.84
CA PRO A 6 -2.83 9.78 2.79
C PRO A 6 -2.63 10.68 1.57
N THR A 7 -1.93 11.78 1.80
CA THR A 7 -1.48 12.67 0.75
C THR A 7 -0.25 12.11 0.05
N LYS A 8 0.11 12.68 -1.10
CA LYS A 8 1.39 12.38 -1.75
C LYS A 8 2.58 12.57 -0.80
N LYS A 9 2.54 13.63 0.04
CA LYS A 9 3.61 13.92 0.99
C LYS A 9 3.75 12.81 2.03
N ASP A 10 2.64 12.26 2.49
CA ASP A 10 2.65 11.15 3.47
C ASP A 10 3.30 9.89 2.86
N ILE A 11 2.99 9.59 1.59
CA ILE A 11 3.60 8.45 0.88
C ILE A 11 5.12 8.65 0.70
N ILE A 12 5.55 9.88 0.39
CA ILE A 12 6.98 10.24 0.32
C ILE A 12 7.63 10.10 1.69
N ALA A 13 6.99 10.58 2.75
CA ALA A 13 7.50 10.49 4.12
C ALA A 13 7.67 9.04 4.57
N ILE A 14 6.77 8.13 4.18
CA ILE A 14 6.92 6.68 4.44
C ILE A 14 8.13 6.11 3.69
N ASN A 15 8.39 6.53 2.45
CA ASN A 15 9.60 6.12 1.74
C ASN A 15 10.86 6.64 2.45
N GLN A 16 10.85 7.88 2.92
CA GLN A 16 11.98 8.46 3.64
C GLN A 16 12.21 7.82 5.01
N SER A 17 11.15 7.43 5.73
CA SER A 17 11.27 6.81 7.05
C SER A 17 11.95 5.44 7.04
N ILE A 18 12.00 4.77 5.88
CA ILE A 18 12.71 3.50 5.69
C ILE A 18 14.13 3.67 5.12
N GLY A 19 14.66 4.91 5.13
CA GLY A 19 16.04 5.22 4.74
C GLY A 19 16.24 5.58 3.27
N GLU A 20 15.16 5.79 2.51
CA GLU A 20 15.24 6.16 1.09
C GLU A 20 15.16 7.68 0.89
N GLN A 21 15.44 8.15 -0.33
CA GLN A 21 15.48 9.58 -0.63
C GLN A 21 14.09 10.23 -0.81
N GLY A 22 13.04 9.44 -1.07
CA GLY A 22 11.72 9.98 -1.42
C GLY A 22 11.59 10.42 -2.88
N THR A 23 12.58 10.12 -3.73
CA THR A 23 12.61 10.54 -5.14
C THR A 23 11.62 9.74 -5.97
N LEU A 24 10.59 10.44 -6.49
CA LEU A 24 9.60 9.84 -7.37
C LEU A 24 10.16 9.63 -8.78
N HIS A 25 10.01 8.40 -9.28
CA HIS A 25 10.28 8.06 -10.67
C HIS A 25 9.01 8.23 -11.53
N ASN A 26 7.85 7.84 -11.01
CA ASN A 26 6.57 7.91 -11.69
C ASN A 26 5.52 8.63 -10.83
N GLN A 27 5.63 9.96 -10.79
CA GLN A 27 4.71 10.80 -10.03
C GLN A 27 3.25 10.62 -10.46
N GLY A 28 3.00 10.45 -11.76
CA GLY A 28 1.65 10.29 -12.32
C GLY A 28 0.92 9.05 -11.79
N SER A 29 1.65 7.98 -11.45
CA SER A 29 1.06 6.79 -10.84
C SER A 29 0.50 7.05 -9.44
N ILE A 30 1.22 7.82 -8.62
CA ILE A 30 0.71 8.22 -7.29
C ILE A 30 -0.48 9.16 -7.43
N ASP A 31 -0.42 10.12 -8.35
CA ASP A 31 -1.52 11.05 -8.60
C ASP A 31 -2.78 10.31 -9.05
N PHE A 32 -2.63 9.32 -9.92
CA PHE A 32 -3.72 8.44 -10.29
C PHE A 32 -4.27 7.68 -9.07
N ALA A 33 -3.41 7.05 -8.25
CA ALA A 33 -3.86 6.32 -7.06
C ALA A 33 -4.63 7.23 -6.07
N LEU A 34 -4.15 8.45 -5.83
CA LEU A 34 -4.84 9.46 -5.02
C LEU A 34 -6.20 9.84 -5.62
N SER A 35 -6.27 10.05 -6.93
CA SER A 35 -7.53 10.35 -7.61
C SER A 35 -8.56 9.23 -7.48
N GLN A 36 -8.10 7.97 -7.52
CA GLN A 36 -8.94 6.78 -7.38
C GLN A 36 -9.38 6.56 -5.93
N ALA A 37 -8.57 7.00 -4.97
CA ALA A 37 -8.93 6.94 -3.56
C ALA A 37 -10.00 7.98 -3.22
N LYS A 38 -9.94 9.18 -3.81
CA LYS A 38 -10.83 10.31 -3.50
C LYS A 38 -12.31 9.91 -3.58
N GLY A 39 -13.02 10.01 -2.46
CA GLY A 39 -14.47 9.79 -2.37
C GLY A 39 -14.92 8.32 -2.27
N LYS A 40 -13.99 7.36 -2.19
CA LYS A 40 -14.33 5.97 -1.88
C LYS A 40 -14.58 5.79 -0.38
N LYS A 41 -15.45 4.83 -0.03
CA LYS A 41 -15.71 4.41 1.37
C LYS A 41 -14.91 3.16 1.74
N ALA A 42 -14.40 2.44 0.74
CA ALA A 42 -13.74 1.16 0.92
C ALA A 42 -12.22 1.33 1.00
N TRP A 43 -11.71 1.61 2.21
CA TRP A 43 -10.29 1.86 2.48
C TRP A 43 -9.33 0.80 1.91
N LEU A 44 -9.74 -0.48 1.89
CA LEU A 44 -8.89 -1.56 1.41
C LEU A 44 -8.71 -1.49 -0.13
N GLN A 45 -9.73 -1.00 -0.83
CA GLN A 45 -9.63 -0.74 -2.26
C GLN A 45 -8.69 0.45 -2.53
N GLU A 46 -8.77 1.51 -1.72
CA GLU A 46 -7.87 2.67 -1.79
C GLU A 46 -6.41 2.25 -1.58
N LEU A 47 -6.15 1.50 -0.51
CA LEU A 47 -4.83 0.92 -0.22
C LEU A 47 -4.31 0.09 -1.39
N SER A 48 -5.18 -0.66 -2.06
CA SER A 48 -4.81 -1.48 -3.21
C SER A 48 -4.36 -0.65 -4.43
N TYR A 49 -4.90 0.56 -4.63
CA TYR A 49 -4.40 1.47 -5.66
C TYR A 49 -3.00 2.00 -5.33
N PHE A 50 -2.75 2.35 -4.07
CA PHE A 50 -1.41 2.76 -3.64
C PHE A 50 -0.40 1.61 -3.78
N VAL A 51 -0.74 0.41 -3.31
CA VAL A 51 0.12 -0.76 -3.46
C VAL A 51 0.41 -1.07 -4.94
N ARG A 52 -0.58 -0.95 -5.84
CA ARG A 52 -0.35 -1.06 -7.28
C ARG A 52 0.66 -0.01 -7.76
N SER A 53 0.47 1.26 -7.42
CA SER A 53 1.36 2.35 -7.85
C SER A 53 2.81 2.13 -7.42
N LEU A 54 3.03 1.63 -6.21
CA LEU A 54 4.35 1.33 -5.69
C LEU A 54 4.97 0.10 -6.35
N LEU A 55 4.22 -1.00 -6.46
CA LEU A 55 4.79 -2.30 -6.83
C LEU A 55 4.83 -2.59 -8.32
N VAL A 56 3.89 -2.04 -9.09
CA VAL A 56 3.71 -2.30 -10.53
C VAL A 56 4.25 -1.13 -11.36
N ASP A 57 3.90 0.09 -10.97
CA ASP A 57 4.29 1.28 -11.73
C ASP A 57 5.62 1.88 -11.26
N HIS A 58 6.24 1.30 -10.21
CA HIS A 58 7.51 1.73 -9.64
C HIS A 58 7.54 3.23 -9.34
N ALA A 59 6.59 3.70 -8.51
CA ALA A 59 6.43 5.12 -8.22
C ALA A 59 7.71 5.83 -7.73
N PHE A 60 8.57 5.15 -6.97
CA PHE A 60 9.87 5.65 -6.50
C PHE A 60 11.04 5.05 -7.29
N HIS A 61 12.20 5.72 -7.25
CA HIS A 61 13.45 5.14 -7.76
C HIS A 61 13.88 3.88 -6.99
N ASP A 62 13.74 3.89 -5.66
CA ASP A 62 14.05 2.75 -4.79
C ASP A 62 13.06 2.67 -3.61
N GLY A 63 13.08 1.56 -2.88
CA GLY A 63 12.27 1.34 -1.69
C GLY A 63 10.85 0.89 -1.93
N ASN A 64 10.34 0.89 -3.17
CA ASN A 64 8.95 0.60 -3.51
C ASN A 64 8.30 -0.56 -2.74
N LYS A 65 8.97 -1.71 -2.66
CA LYS A 65 8.48 -2.90 -1.94
C LYS A 65 8.36 -2.67 -0.43
N ARG A 66 9.39 -2.06 0.17
CA ARG A 66 9.44 -1.73 1.59
C ARG A 66 8.42 -0.65 1.94
N THR A 67 8.31 0.39 1.12
CA THR A 67 7.29 1.45 1.24
C THR A 67 5.88 0.86 1.18
N ALA A 68 5.61 -0.05 0.24
CA ALA A 68 4.30 -0.70 0.15
C ALA A 68 3.98 -1.56 1.37
N LEU A 69 4.95 -2.31 1.91
CA LEU A 69 4.76 -3.09 3.13
C LEU A 69 4.45 -2.18 4.33
N VAL A 70 5.25 -1.13 4.53
CA VAL A 70 5.03 -0.18 5.64
C VAL A 70 3.68 0.51 5.48
N LEU A 71 3.32 0.97 4.28
CA LEU A 71 2.02 1.58 4.03
C LEU A 71 0.86 0.63 4.38
N VAL A 72 0.95 -0.65 4.00
CA VAL A 72 -0.07 -1.65 4.36
C VAL A 72 -0.15 -1.82 5.87
N ILE A 73 0.99 -1.99 6.55
CA ILE A 73 1.03 -2.15 8.01
C ILE A 73 0.43 -0.94 8.71
N THR A 74 0.86 0.27 8.36
CA THR A 74 0.33 1.52 8.92
C THR A 74 -1.20 1.60 8.75
N TYR A 75 -1.74 1.21 7.59
CA TYR A 75 -3.19 1.19 7.38
C TYR A 75 -3.94 0.21 8.28
N LEU A 76 -3.33 -0.93 8.61
CA LEU A 76 -3.91 -1.96 9.47
C LEU A 76 -3.82 -1.55 10.94
N GLU A 77 -2.67 -1.03 11.37
CA GLU A 77 -2.44 -0.52 12.73
C GLU A 77 -3.37 0.65 13.06
N ASP A 78 -3.52 1.61 12.14
CA ASP A 78 -4.45 2.73 12.28
C ASP A 78 -5.92 2.29 12.43
N ARG A 79 -6.24 1.05 12.04
CA ARG A 79 -7.57 0.46 12.11
C ARG A 79 -7.70 -0.58 13.23
N ASP A 80 -6.67 -0.72 14.07
CA ASP A 80 -6.62 -1.71 15.15
C ASP A 80 -6.86 -3.15 14.63
N LEU A 81 -6.30 -3.46 13.46
CA LEU A 81 -6.39 -4.77 12.83
C LEU A 81 -5.09 -5.55 13.08
N ASP A 82 -5.21 -6.74 13.68
CA ASP A 82 -4.09 -7.69 13.74
C ASP A 82 -3.73 -8.21 12.35
N TYR A 83 -2.45 -8.52 12.15
CA TYR A 83 -1.94 -8.98 10.85
C TYR A 83 -0.78 -9.96 10.98
N ASP A 84 -0.64 -10.85 9.98
CA ASP A 84 0.53 -11.70 9.79
C ASP A 84 1.55 -10.98 8.90
N LYS A 85 2.59 -10.44 9.53
CA LYS A 85 3.66 -9.69 8.86
C LYS A 85 4.39 -10.52 7.81
N ASP A 86 4.64 -11.80 8.08
CA ASP A 86 5.35 -12.68 7.15
C ASP A 86 4.50 -13.01 5.93
N TYR A 87 3.19 -13.18 6.13
CA TYR A 87 2.23 -13.31 5.04
C TYR A 87 2.22 -12.05 4.18
N LEU A 88 2.11 -10.86 4.79
CA LEU A 88 2.10 -9.59 4.06
C LEU A 88 3.39 -9.40 3.26
N LEU A 89 4.55 -9.70 3.85
CA LEU A 89 5.83 -9.65 3.15
C LEU A 89 5.84 -10.56 1.90
N ARG A 90 5.38 -11.81 2.02
CA ARG A 90 5.25 -12.74 0.89
C ARG A 90 4.25 -12.25 -0.15
N ALA A 91 3.14 -11.66 0.28
CA ALA A 91 2.12 -11.10 -0.60
C ALA A 91 2.67 -9.94 -1.43
N ILE A 92 3.35 -8.97 -0.79
CA ILE A 92 4.02 -7.83 -1.45
C ILE A 92 5.06 -8.33 -2.46
N TRP A 93 5.90 -9.28 -2.06
CA TRP A 93 6.88 -9.89 -2.95
C TRP A 93 6.22 -10.55 -4.15
N LYS A 94 5.14 -11.33 -3.94
CA LYS A 94 4.39 -12.03 -5.00
C LYS A 94 3.72 -11.05 -5.96
N ILE A 95 3.14 -9.95 -5.47
CA ILE A 95 2.53 -8.90 -6.29
C ILE A 95 3.58 -8.28 -7.20
N SER A 96 4.70 -7.84 -6.61
CA SER A 96 5.79 -7.19 -7.36
C SER A 96 6.41 -8.15 -8.38
N LYS A 97 6.78 -9.37 -7.97
CA LYS A 97 7.44 -10.35 -8.85
C LYS A 97 6.57 -10.77 -10.04
N ASN A 98 5.27 -10.95 -9.83
CA ASN A 98 4.35 -11.41 -10.88
C ASN A 98 3.60 -10.26 -11.56
N ASN A 99 3.99 -9.01 -11.29
CA ASN A 99 3.38 -7.80 -11.82
C ASN A 99 1.83 -7.80 -11.71
N ILE A 100 1.30 -8.16 -10.54
CA ILE A 100 -0.15 -8.30 -10.34
C ILE A 100 -0.77 -6.90 -10.30
N SER A 101 -1.35 -6.46 -11.40
CA SER A 101 -1.94 -5.12 -11.56
C SER A 101 -3.44 -5.04 -11.20
N SER A 102 -4.11 -6.19 -11.04
CA SER A 102 -5.54 -6.25 -10.71
C SER A 102 -5.78 -5.83 -9.26
N ILE A 103 -6.52 -4.73 -9.08
CA ILE A 103 -6.89 -4.18 -7.77
C ILE A 103 -7.58 -5.23 -6.89
N ASN A 104 -8.48 -6.04 -7.44
CA ASN A 104 -9.17 -7.10 -6.68
C ASN A 104 -8.21 -8.19 -6.19
N ARG A 105 -7.20 -8.53 -6.99
CA ARG A 105 -6.19 -9.52 -6.59
C ARG A 105 -5.25 -8.96 -5.53
N ILE A 106 -4.83 -7.70 -5.67
CA ILE A 106 -4.04 -6.99 -4.65
C ILE A 106 -4.83 -6.91 -3.34
N MET A 107 -6.08 -6.49 -3.40
CA MET A 107 -6.99 -6.41 -2.26
C MET A 107 -7.15 -7.76 -1.56
N GLY A 108 -7.39 -8.84 -2.31
CA GLY A 108 -7.47 -10.20 -1.75
C GLY A 108 -6.16 -10.65 -1.11
N ALA A 109 -5.02 -10.30 -1.69
CA ALA A 109 -3.72 -10.58 -1.11
C ALA A 109 -3.50 -9.83 0.21
N ILE A 110 -3.83 -8.54 0.30
CA ILE A 110 -3.73 -7.79 1.56
C ILE A 110 -4.69 -8.36 2.60
N LYS A 111 -5.95 -8.62 2.21
CA LYS A 111 -6.98 -9.16 3.10
C LYS A 111 -6.58 -10.50 3.71
N GLY A 112 -5.88 -11.36 2.95
CA GLY A 112 -5.41 -12.64 3.44
C GLY A 112 -4.36 -12.55 4.56
N GLY A 113 -3.72 -11.38 4.74
CA GLY A 113 -2.79 -11.13 5.84
C GLY A 113 -3.44 -10.57 7.10
N ILE A 114 -4.74 -10.24 7.08
CA ILE A 114 -5.47 -9.74 8.25
C ILE A 114 -5.89 -10.94 9.11
N VAL A 115 -5.56 -10.89 10.40
CA VAL A 115 -5.88 -11.95 11.35
C VAL A 115 -7.14 -11.55 12.12
N PHE A 116 -8.18 -12.38 12.02
CA PHE A 116 -9.38 -12.21 12.83
C PHE A 116 -9.22 -13.04 14.11
N ARG A 117 -9.15 -12.39 15.28
CA ARG A 117 -9.28 -13.12 16.55
C ARG A 117 -10.65 -13.79 16.55
N LYS A 118 -10.68 -15.12 16.60
CA LYS A 118 -11.91 -15.83 16.95
C LYS A 118 -12.18 -15.52 18.42
N GLY A 119 -13.32 -14.89 18.69
CA GLY A 119 -13.84 -14.71 20.05
C GLY A 119 -14.14 -16.03 20.71
#